data_AF-A0A924A226-F1
#
_entry.id   AF-A0A924A226-F1
#
_cell.length_a   1.000
_cell.length_b   1.000
_cell.length_c   1.000
_cell.angle_alpha   90.00
_cell.angle_beta   90.00
_cell.angle_gamma   90.00
#
_symmetry.space_group_name_H-M   'P 1'
#
loop_
_entity.id
_entity.type
_entity.pdbx_description
1 polymer ?
#
loop_
_entity_poly.entity_id
_entity_poly.type
_entity_poly.pdbx_seq_one_letter_code
_entity_poly.pdbx_strand_id
1 'polypeptide(L)'
;MTYEEFLDEVTTLLTEMYDLDDAAAIKLVVDAQEAEFFSLHDDLPAMCTHEQAKKDAVTLFEQKQNKQRTHEKQQQRLRQSRKPKT
;
A
#
# COMPACT_ATOMS: atom_id res chain seq x y z
N MET A 1 -7.23 19.44 1.82
CA MET A 1 -7.14 18.93 3.20
C MET A 1 -5.76 19.22 3.71
N THR A 2 -5.54 19.22 5.03
CA THR A 2 -4.18 19.19 5.57
C THR A 2 -3.49 17.86 5.20
N TYR A 3 -2.16 17.82 5.33
CA TYR A 3 -1.39 16.61 5.07
C TYR A 3 -1.82 15.44 5.98
N GLU A 4 -2.00 15.70 7.27
CA GLU A 4 -2.45 14.67 8.23
C GLU A 4 -3.86 14.15 7.93
N GLU A 5 -4.82 15.05 7.65
CA GLU A 5 -6.17 14.66 7.22
C GLU A 5 -6.13 13.85 5.93
N PHE A 6 -5.17 14.13 5.04
CA PHE A 6 -5.00 13.38 3.80
C PHE A 6 -4.49 11.96 4.06
N LEU A 7 -3.54 11.77 4.96
CA LEU A 7 -3.06 10.43 5.34
C LEU A 7 -4.15 9.61 6.05
N ASP A 8 -4.94 10.25 6.91
CA ASP A 8 -6.09 9.62 7.57
C ASP A 8 -7.17 9.21 6.54
N GLU A 9 -7.43 10.07 5.56
CA GLU A 9 -8.35 9.75 4.46
C GLU A 9 -7.86 8.59 3.59
N VAL A 10 -6.56 8.56 3.22
CA VAL A 10 -5.98 7.42 2.51
C VAL A 10 -6.14 6.12 3.31
N THR A 11 -5.91 6.19 4.63
CA THR A 11 -6.06 5.05 5.53
C THR A 11 -7.51 4.57 5.58
N THR A 12 -8.46 5.50 5.73
CA THR A 12 -9.90 5.21 5.75
C THR A 12 -10.35 4.59 4.43
N LEU A 13 -9.91 5.12 3.29
CA LEU A 13 -10.24 4.55 1.98
C LEU A 13 -9.66 3.15 1.79
N LEU A 14 -8.49 2.86 2.35
CA LEU A 14 -7.90 1.51 2.32
C LEU A 14 -8.75 0.48 3.10
N THR A 15 -9.30 0.87 4.25
CA THR A 15 -10.20 -0.01 5.03
C THR A 15 -11.54 -0.17 4.32
N GLU A 16 -12.14 0.92 3.85
CA GLU A 16 -13.46 0.91 3.20
C GLU A 16 -13.50 0.23 1.83
N MET A 17 -12.48 0.43 0.99
CA MET A 17 -12.48 -0.10 -0.39
C MET A 17 -12.07 -1.57 -0.48
N TYR A 18 -11.30 -2.06 0.49
CA TYR A 18 -10.61 -3.35 0.41
C TYR A 18 -10.74 -4.23 1.64
N ASP A 19 -11.59 -3.84 2.61
CA ASP A 19 -11.82 -4.55 3.87
C ASP A 19 -10.51 -4.87 4.61
N LEU A 20 -9.53 -3.96 4.55
CA LEU A 20 -8.31 -4.09 5.33
C LEU A 20 -8.59 -3.77 6.80
N ASP A 21 -8.02 -4.56 7.70
CA ASP A 21 -7.96 -4.18 9.12
C ASP A 21 -7.21 -2.85 9.28
N ASP A 22 -7.63 -2.01 10.22
CA ASP A 22 -7.01 -0.70 10.48
C ASP A 22 -5.49 -0.78 10.62
N ALA A 23 -5.00 -1.75 11.37
CA ALA A 23 -3.56 -1.95 11.57
C ALA A 23 -2.82 -2.25 10.26
N ALA A 24 -3.45 -2.96 9.32
CA ALA A 24 -2.88 -3.25 8.01
C ALA A 24 -2.91 -2.03 7.09
N ALA A 25 -3.98 -1.24 7.12
CA ALA A 25 -4.10 0.00 6.37
C ALA A 25 -3.10 1.06 6.86
N ILE A 26 -3.03 1.29 8.17
CA ILE A 26 -2.06 2.19 8.82
C ILE A 26 -0.64 1.78 8.44
N LYS A 27 -0.33 0.48 8.55
CA LYS A 27 1.00 -0.01 8.19
C LYS A 27 1.36 0.29 6.73
N LEU A 28 0.42 0.14 5.80
CA LEU A 28 0.67 0.48 4.40
C LEU A 28 1.02 1.95 4.19
N VAL A 29 0.32 2.85 4.89
CA VAL A 29 0.57 4.30 4.80
C VAL A 29 1.92 4.65 5.43
N VAL A 30 2.25 4.09 6.61
CA VAL A 30 3.56 4.30 7.25
C VAL A 30 4.70 3.77 6.38
N ASP A 31 4.59 2.54 5.85
CA ASP A 31 5.60 1.97 4.96
C ASP A 31 5.77 2.83 3.68
N ALA A 32 4.72 3.50 3.22
CA ALA A 32 4.77 4.42 2.09
C ALA A 32 5.39 5.77 2.45
N GLN A 33 5.14 6.29 3.66
CA GLN A 33 5.82 7.48 4.19
C GLN A 33 7.34 7.23 4.30
N GLU A 34 7.75 6.08 4.84
CA GLU A 34 9.17 5.68 4.91
C GLU A 34 9.83 5.54 3.54
N ALA A 35 9.04 5.21 2.51
CA ALA A 35 9.49 5.12 1.12
C ALA A 35 9.40 6.46 0.35
N GLU A 36 9.19 7.57 1.07
CA GLU A 36 9.07 8.93 0.52
C GLU A 36 7.92 9.11 -0.49
N PHE A 37 6.94 8.19 -0.52
CA PHE A 37 5.83 8.21 -1.49
C PHE A 37 4.98 9.49 -1.38
N PHE A 38 4.80 10.01 -0.16
CA PHE A 38 3.97 11.18 0.10
C PHE A 38 4.74 12.51 0.21
N SER A 39 6.05 12.53 -0.07
CA SER A 39 6.89 13.73 0.08
C SER A 39 6.32 14.96 -0.66
N LEU A 40 5.86 14.78 -1.90
CA LEU A 40 5.24 15.86 -2.68
C LEU A 40 3.94 16.40 -2.09
N HIS A 41 3.19 15.59 -1.33
CA HIS A 41 1.95 16.03 -0.70
C HIS A 41 2.21 16.94 0.51
N ASP A 42 3.33 16.72 1.20
CA ASP A 42 3.79 17.59 2.30
C ASP A 42 4.25 18.95 1.75
N ASP A 43 5.04 18.94 0.67
CA ASP A 43 5.54 20.16 0.02
C ASP A 43 4.43 20.97 -0.70
N LEU A 44 3.41 20.28 -1.24
CA LEU A 44 2.33 20.88 -2.02
C LEU A 44 0.95 20.49 -1.46
N PRO A 45 0.48 21.13 -0.37
CA PRO A 45 -0.80 20.81 0.25
C PRO A 45 -2.04 20.94 -0.67
N ALA A 46 -1.92 21.68 -1.78
CA ALA A 46 -2.96 21.77 -2.80
C ALA A 46 -3.24 20.42 -3.50
N MET A 47 -2.30 19.47 -3.46
CA MET A 47 -2.48 18.10 -3.96
C MET A 47 -3.30 17.23 -3.01
N CYS A 48 -3.38 17.59 -1.72
CA CYS A 48 -4.09 16.86 -0.67
C CYS A 48 -5.61 16.99 -0.84
N THR A 49 -6.15 16.33 -1.86
CA THR A 49 -7.57 16.29 -2.22
C THR A 49 -8.10 14.87 -2.01
N HIS A 50 -9.41 14.74 -1.77
CA HIS A 50 -10.05 13.43 -1.65
C HIS A 50 -9.88 12.56 -2.91
N GLU A 51 -9.92 13.18 -4.10
CA GLU A 51 -9.68 12.44 -5.36
C GLU A 51 -8.26 11.86 -5.41
N GLN A 52 -7.26 12.62 -4.95
CA GLN A 52 -5.89 12.16 -4.88
C GLN A 52 -5.71 11.06 -3.81
N ALA A 53 -6.34 11.21 -2.65
CA ALA A 53 -6.31 10.21 -1.58
C ALA A 53 -6.82 8.85 -2.08
N LYS A 54 -7.91 8.86 -2.86
CA LYS A 54 -8.44 7.64 -3.49
C LYS A 54 -7.46 7.01 -4.48
N LYS A 55 -6.80 7.81 -5.32
CA LYS A 55 -5.78 7.30 -6.27
C LYS A 55 -4.60 6.66 -5.54
N ASP A 56 -4.18 7.26 -4.43
CA ASP A 56 -3.05 6.76 -3.65
C ASP A 56 -3.42 5.48 -2.89
N ALA A 57 -4.62 5.41 -2.30
CA ALA A 57 -5.14 4.17 -1.68
C ALA A 57 -5.15 2.99 -2.67
N VAL A 58 -5.64 3.21 -3.90
CA VAL A 58 -5.60 2.19 -4.97
C VAL A 58 -4.17 1.78 -5.28
N THR A 59 -3.28 2.76 -5.46
CA THR A 59 -1.87 2.53 -5.80
C THR A 59 -1.16 1.69 -4.74
N LEU A 60 -1.33 2.04 -3.46
CA LEU A 60 -0.73 1.31 -2.34
C LEU A 60 -1.25 -0.13 -2.25
N PHE A 61 -2.55 -0.33 -2.42
CA PHE A 61 -3.12 -1.67 -2.39
C PHE A 61 -2.61 -2.54 -3.55
N GLU A 62 -2.56 -2.00 -4.77
CA GLU A 62 -2.03 -2.72 -5.93
C GLU A 62 -0.56 -3.10 -5.74
N GLN A 63 0.26 -2.19 -5.22
CA GLN A 63 1.66 -2.48 -4.89
C GLN A 63 1.78 -3.60 -3.84
N LYS A 64 0.94 -3.59 -2.80
CA LYS A 64 0.86 -4.69 -1.82
C LYS A 64 0.55 -6.02 -2.51
N GLN A 65 -0.48 -6.07 -3.35
CA GLN A 65 -0.86 -7.30 -4.07
C GLN A 65 0.25 -7.79 -5.01
N ASN A 66 0.94 -6.87 -5.68
CA ASN A 66 2.09 -7.19 -6.54
C ASN A 66 3.25 -7.80 -5.75
N LYS A 67 3.58 -7.23 -4.58
CA LYS A 67 4.62 -7.76 -3.69
C LYS A 67 4.26 -9.17 -3.20
N GLN A 68 3.02 -9.41 -2.77
CA GLN A 68 2.56 -10.73 -2.31
C GLN A 68 2.64 -11.78 -3.42
N ARG A 69 2.08 -11.50 -4.60
CA ARG A 69 2.15 -12.41 -5.76
C ARG A 69 3.58 -12.75 -6.17
N THR A 70 4.48 -11.77 -6.07
CA THR A 70 5.90 -11.97 -6.37
C THR A 70 6.54 -12.90 -5.34
N HIS A 71 6.27 -12.69 -4.06
CA HIS A 71 6.78 -13.51 -2.98
C HIS A 71 6.29 -14.97 -3.07
N GLU A 72 4.99 -15.18 -3.32
CA GLU A 72 4.39 -16.51 -3.50
C GLU A 72 5.03 -17.29 -4.66
N LYS A 73 5.22 -16.64 -5.82
CA LYS A 73 5.87 -17.25 -6.98
C LYS A 73 7.30 -17.67 -6.67
N GLN A 74 8.05 -16.84 -5.93
CA GLN A 74 9.41 -17.18 -5.51
C GLN A 74 9.41 -18.38 -4.56
N GLN A 75 8.52 -18.40 -3.55
CA GLN A 75 8.39 -19.54 -2.64
C GLN A 75 8.01 -20.84 -3.38
N GLN A 76 7.08 -20.78 -4.33
CA GLN A 76 6.65 -21.96 -5.10
C GLN A 76 7.82 -22.56 -5.91
N ARG A 77 8.63 -21.70 -6.56
CA ARG A 77 9.83 -22.13 -7.30
C ARG A 77 10.84 -22.81 -6.38
N LEU A 78 11.10 -22.24 -5.20
CA LEU A 78 12.00 -22.84 -4.21
C LEU A 78 11.50 -24.21 -3.74
N ARG A 79 10.20 -24.35 -3.46
CA ARG A 79 9.59 -25.63 -3.07
C ARG A 79 9.68 -26.68 -4.17
N GLN A 80 9.46 -26.31 -5.43
CA GLN A 80 9.60 -27.22 -6.57
C GLN A 80 11.05 -27.67 -6.77
N SER A 81 12.02 -26.77 -6.64
CA SER A 81 13.45 -27.10 -6.76
C SER A 81 13.97 -28.07 -5.69
N ARG A 82 13.31 -28.11 -4.52
CA ARG A 82 13.67 -28.95 -3.38
C ARG A 82 12.99 -30.32 -3.37
N LYS A 83 12.02 -30.58 -4.25
CA LYS A 83 11.39 -31.91 -4.34
C LYS A 83 12.39 -32.89 -4.98
N PRO A 84 12.73 -34.02 -4.32
CA PRO A 84 13.62 -35.01 -4.92
C PRO A 84 12.99 -35.59 -6.19
N LYS A 85 13.80 -35.79 -7.23
CA LYS A 85 13.38 -36.54 -8.42
C LYS A 85 13.27 -38.01 -8.01
N THR A 86 12.04 -38.51 -7.88
CA THR A 86 11.74 -39.95 -7.88
C THR A 86 11.95 -40.56 -9.25
#